data_AF-A0AAD1M004-F1
#
_entry.id   AF-A0AAD1M004-F1
#
_cell.length_a   1.000
_cell.length_b   1.000
_cell.length_c   1.000
_cell.angle_alpha   90.00
_cell.angle_beta   90.00
_cell.angle_gamma   90.00
#
_symmetry.space_group_name_H-M   'P 1'
#
loop_
_entity.id
_entity.type
_entity.pdbx_description
1 polymer ?
#
loop_
_entity_poly.entity_id
_entity_poly.type
_entity_poly.pdbx_seq_one_letter_code
_entity_poly.pdbx_strand_id
1 'polypeptide(L)'
;MERVRYSERPPRDRYRRTAAGRDLIPILIALTVWGDRWAAPSDGPPMLFSHEGHPCTPTVCCSTCGQPLSRDTLKVALGPGAAPGPGTQLIARLLQPESNDSQA
;
A
#
# COMPACT_ATOMS: atom_id res chain seq x y z
N MET A 1 -13.71 -8.64 2.98
CA MET A 1 -14.16 -9.89 2.32
C MET A 1 -15.45 -10.32 2.96
N GLU A 2 -16.30 -11.01 2.21
CA GLU A 2 -17.57 -11.55 2.70
C GLU A 2 -17.62 -13.05 2.42
N ARG A 3 -18.07 -13.82 3.40
CA ARG A 3 -18.18 -15.28 3.28
C ARG A 3 -19.59 -15.62 2.80
N VAL A 4 -19.70 -16.23 1.64
CA VAL A 4 -20.97 -16.61 1.02
C VAL A 4 -21.02 -18.12 0.82
N ARG A 5 -21.98 -18.78 1.48
CA ARG A 5 -22.29 -20.20 1.30
C ARG A 5 -22.77 -20.45 -0.13
N TYR A 6 -22.17 -21.41 -0.83
CA TYR A 6 -22.59 -21.76 -2.20
C TYR A 6 -22.94 -23.24 -2.40
N SER A 7 -22.63 -24.11 -1.43
CA SER A 7 -23.10 -25.50 -1.43
C SER A 7 -23.43 -25.91 -0.01
N GLU A 8 -24.59 -26.54 0.20
CA GLU A 8 -24.98 -27.07 1.50
C GLU A 8 -24.54 -28.52 1.72
N ARG A 9 -24.30 -29.28 0.64
CA ARG A 9 -23.96 -30.71 0.69
C ARG A 9 -22.93 -31.07 -0.38
N PRO A 10 -21.63 -31.16 -0.04
CA PRO A 10 -21.03 -30.80 1.24
C PRO A 10 -21.02 -29.26 1.46
N PRO A 11 -21.02 -28.77 2.71
CA PRO A 11 -20.85 -27.37 3.04
C PRO A 11 -19.62 -26.75 2.35
N ARG A 12 -19.82 -25.77 1.46
CA ARG A 12 -18.74 -25.01 0.83
C ARG A 12 -19.05 -23.52 0.82
N ASP A 13 -18.07 -22.73 1.25
CA ASP A 13 -18.12 -21.28 1.27
C ASP A 13 -17.19 -20.69 0.21
N ARG A 14 -17.57 -19.55 -0.35
CA ARG A 14 -16.72 -18.73 -1.20
C ARG A 14 -16.50 -17.37 -0.55
N TYR A 15 -15.28 -16.86 -0.64
CA TYR A 15 -14.95 -15.51 -0.21
C TYR A 15 -15.14 -14.55 -1.37
N ARG A 16 -16.09 -13.63 -1.23
CA ARG A 16 -16.30 -12.53 -2.18
C ARG A 16 -15.55 -11.29 -1.70
N ARG A 17 -14.98 -10.55 -2.66
CA ARG A 17 -14.32 -9.28 -2.39
C ARG A 17 -15.39 -8.23 -2.07
N THR A 18 -15.26 -7.58 -0.92
CA THR A 18 -16.06 -6.41 -0.54
C THR A 18 -15.55 -5.18 -1.28
N ALA A 19 -16.26 -4.05 -1.22
CA ALA A 19 -15.76 -2.76 -1.72
C ALA A 19 -14.37 -2.45 -1.14
N ALA A 20 -14.25 -2.46 0.19
CA ALA A 20 -12.96 -2.29 0.88
C ALA A 20 -11.89 -3.33 0.46
N GLY A 21 -12.29 -4.53 0.03
CA GLY A 21 -11.35 -5.54 -0.47
C GLY A 21 -10.86 -5.27 -1.89
N ARG A 22 -11.63 -4.54 -2.71
CA ARG A 22 -11.20 -4.06 -4.03
C ARG A 22 -10.22 -2.91 -3.88
N ASP A 23 -10.43 -2.05 -2.89
CA ASP A 23 -9.58 -0.88 -2.62
C ASP A 23 -8.16 -1.25 -2.14
N LEU A 24 -7.90 -2.54 -1.84
CA LEU A 24 -6.56 -3.04 -1.52
C LEU A 24 -5.67 -3.28 -2.74
N ILE A 25 -6.22 -3.33 -3.96
CA ILE A 25 -5.44 -3.65 -5.16
C ILE A 25 -4.21 -2.72 -5.34
N PRO A 26 -4.32 -1.38 -5.20
CA PRO A 26 -3.16 -0.50 -5.32
C PRO A 26 -2.05 -0.78 -4.30
N ILE A 27 -2.42 -1.22 -3.09
CA ILE A 27 -1.45 -1.57 -2.04
C ILE A 27 -0.68 -2.84 -2.41
N LEU A 28 -1.37 -3.84 -2.95
CA LEU A 28 -0.73 -5.07 -3.43
C LEU A 28 0.25 -4.78 -4.58
N ILE A 29 -0.11 -3.88 -5.49
CA ILE A 29 0.77 -3.45 -6.59
C ILE A 29 2.04 -2.77 -6.03
N ALA A 30 1.88 -1.84 -5.08
CA ALA A 30 3.02 -1.17 -4.45
C ALA A 30 3.94 -2.15 -3.69
N LEU A 31 3.37 -3.15 -3.03
CA LEU A 31 4.12 -4.23 -2.37
C LEU A 31 4.90 -5.09 -3.37
N THR A 32 4.34 -5.38 -4.55
CA THR A 32 5.07 -6.07 -5.62
C THR A 32 6.30 -5.29 -6.05
N VAL A 33 6.18 -3.98 -6.29
CA VAL A 33 7.32 -3.12 -6.68
C VAL A 33 8.40 -3.10 -5.58
N TRP A 34 8.00 -3.10 -4.31
CA TRP A 34 8.94 -3.26 -3.21
C TRP A 34 9.63 -4.63 -3.23
N GLY A 35 8.87 -5.71 -3.46
CA GLY A 35 9.39 -7.07 -3.56
C GLY A 35 10.37 -7.23 -4.72
N ASP A 36 10.06 -6.66 -5.88
CA ASP A 36 10.93 -6.67 -7.06
C ASP A 36 12.29 -6.00 -6.76
N ARG A 37 12.31 -4.97 -5.91
CA ARG A 37 13.54 -4.28 -5.52
C ARG A 37 14.44 -5.09 -4.59
N TRP A 38 13.85 -5.88 -3.67
CA TRP A 38 14.58 -6.48 -2.55
C TRP A 38 14.63 -8.01 -2.55
N ALA A 39 13.75 -8.65 -3.32
CA ALA A 39 13.53 -10.09 -3.31
C ALA A 39 13.31 -10.68 -4.70
N ALA A 40 13.57 -9.93 -5.77
CA ALA A 40 13.52 -10.48 -7.13
C ALA A 40 14.58 -11.57 -7.30
N PRO A 41 14.21 -12.70 -7.94
CA PRO A 41 15.16 -13.69 -8.44
C PRO A 41 16.22 -13.09 -9.37
N SER A 42 17.34 -13.82 -9.56
CA SER A 42 18.45 -13.38 -10.41
C SER A 42 18.09 -13.22 -11.89
N ASP A 43 17.06 -13.92 -12.35
CA ASP A 43 16.50 -13.82 -13.70
C ASP A 43 15.47 -12.69 -13.88
N GLY A 44 15.21 -11.91 -12.82
CA GLY A 44 14.43 -10.67 -12.87
C GLY A 44 13.13 -10.71 -12.04
N PRO A 45 12.33 -9.63 -12.09
CA PRO A 45 11.09 -9.55 -11.35
C PRO A 45 10.03 -10.51 -11.92
N PRO A 46 9.26 -11.21 -11.08
CA PRO A 46 8.25 -12.16 -11.53
C PRO A 46 7.03 -11.49 -12.20
N MET A 47 6.88 -10.18 -12.07
CA MET A 47 5.76 -9.42 -12.63
C MET A 47 6.26 -8.15 -13.33
N LEU A 48 5.72 -7.88 -14.52
CA LEU A 48 5.94 -6.65 -15.27
C LEU A 48 4.62 -5.90 -15.40
N PHE A 49 4.65 -4.58 -15.21
CA PHE A 49 3.47 -3.74 -15.35
C PHE A 49 3.51 -2.99 -16.68
N SER A 50 2.35 -2.90 -17.31
CA SER A 50 2.11 -2.09 -18.50
C SER A 50 0.88 -1.22 -18.27
N HIS A 51 0.97 0.03 -18.68
CA HIS A 51 -0.12 1.00 -18.64
C HIS A 51 -0.33 1.50 -20.08
N GLU A 52 -1.53 1.36 -20.62
CA GLU A 52 -1.88 1.83 -21.97
C GLU A 52 -0.88 1.42 -23.06
N GLY A 53 -0.35 0.20 -22.98
CA GLY A 53 0.55 -0.38 -23.98
C GLY A 53 2.04 -0.07 -23.79
N HIS A 54 2.43 0.67 -22.74
CA HIS A 54 3.85 0.91 -22.44
C HIS A 54 4.26 0.32 -21.08
N PRO A 55 5.51 -0.16 -20.93
CA PRO A 55 6.04 -0.56 -19.64
C PRO A 55 5.92 0.58 -18.62
N CYS A 56 5.61 0.25 -17.38
CA CYS A 56 5.55 1.23 -16.30
C CYS A 56 6.01 0.63 -14.97
N THR A 57 6.44 1.51 -14.06
CA THR A 57 6.66 1.17 -12.66
C THR A 57 5.59 1.89 -11.84
N PRO A 58 4.62 1.15 -11.26
CA PRO A 58 3.60 1.74 -10.42
C PRO A 58 4.22 2.57 -9.29
N THR A 59 3.75 3.80 -9.13
CA THR A 59 4.28 4.76 -8.17
C THR A 59 3.13 5.44 -7.42
N VAL A 60 3.30 5.64 -6.12
CA VAL A 60 2.34 6.41 -5.31
C VAL A 60 2.58 7.89 -5.54
N CYS A 61 1.57 8.60 -6.04
CA CYS A 61 1.67 10.02 -6.39
C CYS A 61 0.65 10.89 -5.64
N CYS A 62 0.95 12.18 -5.48
CA CYS A 62 0.03 13.17 -4.97
C CYS A 62 -1.14 13.34 -5.94
N SER A 63 -2.37 13.25 -5.45
CA SER A 63 -3.58 13.43 -6.28
C SER A 63 -3.74 14.84 -6.84
N THR A 64 -3.08 15.84 -6.26
CA THR A 64 -3.21 17.25 -6.66
C THR A 64 -2.18 17.65 -7.71
N CYS A 65 -0.91 17.27 -7.55
CA CYS A 65 0.16 17.69 -8.46
C CYS A 65 0.75 16.56 -9.30
N GLY A 66 0.35 15.30 -9.06
CA GLY A 66 0.83 14.13 -9.79
C GLY A 66 2.26 13.70 -9.45
N GLN A 67 2.98 14.42 -8.57
CA GLN A 67 4.36 14.09 -8.23
C GLN A 67 4.45 12.88 -7.29
N PRO A 68 5.50 12.05 -7.40
CA PRO A 68 5.74 10.94 -6.49
C PRO A 68 5.80 11.38 -5.02
N LEU A 69 5.14 10.63 -4.15
CA LEU A 69 5.23 10.82 -2.71
C LEU A 69 6.43 10.04 -2.18
N SER A 70 7.19 10.68 -1.30
CA SER A 70 8.24 10.04 -0.51
C SER A 70 8.09 10.46 0.95
N ARG A 71 8.85 9.80 1.82
CA ARG A 71 8.95 10.17 3.22
C ARG A 71 9.39 11.63 3.42
N ASP A 72 10.23 12.15 2.53
CA ASP A 72 10.78 13.51 2.64
C ASP A 72 9.83 14.58 2.12
N THR A 73 8.91 14.21 1.20
CA THR A 73 7.92 15.15 0.65
C THR A 73 6.60 15.13 1.41
N LEU A 74 6.35 14.09 2.21
CA LEU A 74 5.14 13.94 3.00
C LEU A 74 5.26 14.61 4.37
N LYS A 75 4.23 15.39 4.72
CA LYS A 75 4.01 15.86 6.09
C LYS A 75 2.75 15.20 6.63
N VAL A 76 2.88 14.52 7.77
CA VAL A 76 1.75 13.85 8.44
C VAL A 76 1.28 14.72 9.60
N ALA A 77 -0.02 15.03 9.61
CA ALA A 77 -0.71 15.68 10.71
C ALA A 77 -1.84 14.77 11.23
N LEU A 78 -2.16 14.90 12.51
CA LEU A 78 -3.28 14.16 13.11
C LEU A 78 -4.60 14.72 12.58
N GLY A 79 -5.48 13.82 12.09
CA GLY A 79 -6.82 14.18 11.63
C GLY A 79 -7.82 14.31 12.78
N PRO A 80 -9.04 14.83 12.52
CA PRO A 80 -10.07 15.07 13.54
C PRO A 80 -10.51 13.83 14.35
N GLY A 81 -10.33 12.63 13.79
CA GLY A 81 -10.64 11.36 14.45
C GLY A 81 -9.44 10.68 15.12
N ALA A 82 -8.30 11.36 15.22
CA ALA A 82 -7.11 10.79 15.85
C ALA A 82 -7.33 10.65 17.36
N ALA A 83 -7.61 9.43 17.82
CA ALA A 83 -7.49 9.09 19.22
C ALA A 83 -6.02 8.75 19.52
N PRO A 84 -5.35 9.43 20.46
CA PRO A 84 -4.01 9.05 20.88
C PRO A 84 -4.08 7.66 21.54
N GLY A 85 -3.47 6.69 20.89
CA GLY A 85 -3.31 5.33 21.41
C GLY A 85 -1.96 4.76 20.95
N PRO A 86 -1.38 3.78 21.67
CA PRO A 86 -0.01 3.33 21.44
C PRO A 86 0.29 2.88 20.00
N GLY A 87 -0.71 2.32 19.30
CA GLY A 87 -0.55 1.82 17.92
C GLY A 87 -0.60 2.90 16.83
N THR A 88 -1.44 3.93 16.97
CA THR A 88 -1.68 4.93 15.90
C THR A 88 -0.53 5.96 15.79
N GLN A 89 0.28 6.11 16.84
CA GLN A 89 1.46 6.99 16.83
C GLN A 89 2.59 6.49 15.93
N LEU A 90 2.64 5.17 15.66
CA LEU A 90 3.77 4.55 14.96
C LEU A 90 3.79 4.87 13.47
N ILE A 91 2.64 4.83 12.79
CA ILE A 91 2.58 5.08 11.34
C ILE A 91 2.97 6.52 11.03
N ALA A 92 2.45 7.48 11.81
CA ALA A 92 2.81 8.89 11.64
C ALA A 92 4.32 9.10 11.80
N ARG A 93 4.94 8.47 12.82
CA ARG A 93 6.39 8.54 13.05
C ARG A 93 7.21 7.92 11.91
N LEU A 94 6.79 6.78 11.38
CA LEU A 94 7.49 6.11 10.27
C LEU A 94 7.47 6.94 8.98
N LEU A 95 6.36 7.65 8.75
CA LEU A 95 6.16 8.45 7.53
C LEU A 95 6.74 9.87 7.63
N GLN A 96 7.04 10.36 8.82
CA GLN A 96 7.74 11.63 8.99
C GLN A 96 9.22 11.46 8.62
N PRO A 97 9.86 12.44 7.94
CA PRO A 97 11.29 12.45 7.70
C PRO A 97 12.06 12.38 9.03
N GLU A 98 13.31 11.90 9.02
CA GLU A 98 14.09 11.86 10.27
C GLU A 98 14.30 13.31 10.68
N SER A 99 13.84 13.66 11.88
CA SER A 99 14.28 14.89 12.52
C SER A 99 15.78 14.77 12.67
N ASN A 100 16.52 15.59 11.93
CA ASN A 100 17.95 15.72 12.09
C ASN A 100 18.22 16.37 13.47
N ASP A 101 18.12 15.58 14.54
CA ASP A 101 18.67 15.92 15.85
C ASP A 101 20.18 15.71 15.77
N SER A 102 20.83 16.64 15.07
CA SER A 102 22.26 16.86 15.11
C SER A 102 22.51 18.36 14.94
N GLN A 103 22.26 19.09 16.03
CA GLN A 103 22.96 20.34 16.37
C GLN A 103 22.58 20.82 17.78
N ALA A 104 23.36 20.36 18.78
CA ALA A 104 24.02 21.14 19.83
C ALA A 104 24.60 20.21 20.90
#